data_AF-A0A316ZP20-F1
#
_entry.id   AF-A0A316ZP20-F1
#
_cell.length_a   1.000
_cell.length_b   1.000
_cell.length_c   1.000
_cell.angle_alpha   90.00
_cell.angle_beta   90.00
_cell.angle_gamma   90.00
#
_symmetry.space_group_name_H-M   'P 1'
#
loop_
_entity.id
_entity.type
_entity.pdbx_description
1 polymer ?
#
loop_
_entity_poly.entity_id
_entity_poly.type
_entity_poly.pdbx_seq_one_letter_code
_entity_poly.pdbx_strand_id
1 'polypeptide(L)'
;MGTLTAYCLRLDTHCPHKLATSCRLTSTPNCCACADERVHSRTYRVYIDGVGFVNRGTRWQGYCWFCKEFWTNRLAATDPPLEVSQTRIPEIPDQTEFLDRWWEFHQGYRIAKLPDGTEQHMPVIGEPLVEVSPGFLPRTLDQLRAGVQNDAMRPENRLRRRRLTSEEERPEEPHESLEDALDALIQDEDEVPIQSPPTADPAAPPVAVTPHIQEDPSEPPRPMTRREAQLQRMRERFARVFGTREEQDQEDYESPLTQMYTRAQDRYRQAEQRRADGTDEAPPLDGLPARDRREIEEQLVWGVMRESQSLSESLEPESAVWSYTPSTPPLRRQQ
;
A
#
# COMPACT_ATOMS: atom_id res chain seq x y z
N MET A 1 -5.78 16.69 6.62
CA MET A 1 -4.88 17.76 6.11
C MET A 1 -5.52 18.28 4.84
N GLY A 2 -5.64 19.60 4.64
CA GLY A 2 -6.40 20.12 3.51
C GLY A 2 -5.58 20.51 2.27
N THR A 3 -6.26 21.05 1.27
CA THR A 3 -5.74 21.41 -0.06
C THR A 3 -4.80 22.64 0.03
N LEU A 4 -3.49 22.38 0.09
CA LEU A 4 -2.43 23.40 0.24
C LEU A 4 -2.26 24.35 -0.96
N THR A 5 -2.81 23.99 -2.11
CA THR A 5 -2.71 24.78 -3.36
C THR A 5 -3.84 25.79 -3.53
N ALA A 6 -4.58 26.09 -2.47
CA ALA A 6 -5.70 27.04 -2.43
C ALA A 6 -5.39 28.44 -2.99
N TYR A 7 -4.14 28.88 -2.89
CA TYR A 7 -3.71 30.23 -3.28
C TYR A 7 -2.88 30.23 -4.56
N CYS A 8 -2.74 29.08 -5.21
CA CYS A 8 -1.94 28.97 -6.42
C CYS A 8 -2.80 29.30 -7.65
N LEU A 9 -2.26 30.10 -8.55
CA LEU A 9 -2.94 30.40 -9.82
C LEU A 9 -2.97 29.18 -10.73
N ARG A 10 -4.05 29.05 -11.50
CA ARG A 10 -4.13 28.10 -12.62
C ARG A 10 -3.15 28.52 -13.70
N LEU A 11 -2.34 27.58 -14.17
CA LEU A 11 -1.51 27.75 -15.36
C LEU A 11 -2.07 26.85 -16.45
N ASP A 12 -2.10 27.33 -17.70
CA ASP A 12 -2.64 26.56 -18.83
C ASP A 12 -1.80 25.32 -19.17
N THR A 13 -0.52 25.33 -18.78
CA THR A 13 0.36 24.17 -18.92
C THR A 13 0.02 23.07 -17.92
N HIS A 14 -0.61 23.39 -16.80
CA HIS A 14 -0.93 22.41 -15.76
C HIS A 14 -2.13 21.56 -16.13
N CYS A 15 -2.04 20.25 -15.84
CA CYS A 15 -3.22 19.39 -15.91
C CYS A 15 -4.30 19.87 -14.93
N PRO A 16 -5.60 19.69 -15.24
CA PRO A 16 -6.70 20.27 -14.45
C PRO A 16 -6.76 19.71 -13.01
N HIS A 17 -6.25 18.49 -12.80
CA HIS A 17 -6.19 17.84 -11.50
C HIS A 17 -5.18 18.46 -10.53
N LYS A 18 -4.16 19.16 -11.03
CA LYS A 18 -2.95 19.46 -10.24
C LYS A 18 -3.24 20.29 -8.99
N LEU A 19 -4.11 21.29 -9.13
CA LEU A 19 -4.49 22.18 -8.04
C LEU A 19 -5.55 21.56 -7.13
N ALA A 20 -6.56 20.89 -7.69
CA ALA A 20 -7.57 20.21 -6.89
C ALA A 20 -6.99 19.08 -6.01
N THR A 21 -5.96 18.38 -6.52
CA THR A 21 -5.25 17.33 -5.79
C THR A 21 -4.20 17.86 -4.81
N SER A 22 -3.86 19.16 -4.81
CA SER A 22 -2.66 19.69 -4.13
C SER A 22 -1.40 18.87 -4.37
N CYS A 23 -1.18 18.48 -5.63
CA CYS A 23 -0.06 17.61 -5.97
C CYS A 23 1.29 18.25 -5.61
N ARG A 24 2.14 17.51 -4.89
CA ARG A 24 3.50 17.96 -4.53
C ARG A 24 4.54 17.76 -5.63
N LEU A 25 4.19 17.13 -6.74
CA LEU A 25 5.09 16.97 -7.88
C LEU A 25 5.23 18.32 -8.60
N THR A 26 6.18 19.14 -8.18
CA THR A 26 6.40 20.50 -8.72
C THR A 26 7.32 20.53 -9.93
N SER A 27 8.06 19.45 -10.20
CA SER A 27 9.03 19.35 -11.30
C SER A 27 8.40 19.26 -12.69
N THR A 28 7.15 18.79 -12.79
CA THR A 28 6.43 18.61 -14.05
C THR A 28 5.13 19.41 -14.04
N PRO A 29 4.56 19.77 -15.19
CA PRO A 29 3.26 20.42 -15.22
C PRO A 29 2.08 19.48 -14.89
N ASN A 30 2.31 18.17 -14.91
CA ASN A 30 1.30 17.16 -14.59
C ASN A 30 1.26 16.84 -13.08
N CYS A 31 0.12 16.34 -12.60
CA CYS A 31 0.00 15.73 -11.27
C CYS A 31 0.51 14.29 -11.28
N CYS A 32 0.69 13.64 -10.12
CA CYS A 32 1.18 12.26 -10.04
C CYS A 32 0.36 11.30 -10.91
N ALA A 33 -0.96 11.46 -10.97
CA ALA A 33 -1.82 10.61 -11.79
C ALA A 33 -1.63 10.84 -13.29
N CYS A 34 -1.59 12.10 -13.73
CA CYS A 34 -1.41 12.43 -15.15
C CYS A 34 0.02 12.21 -15.64
N ALA A 35 1.00 12.13 -14.74
CA ALA A 35 2.39 11.81 -15.06
C ALA A 35 2.71 10.30 -14.94
N ASP A 36 1.76 9.49 -14.47
CA ASP A 36 1.97 8.05 -14.28
C ASP A 36 1.68 7.27 -15.57
N GLU A 37 2.75 6.82 -16.23
CA GLU A 37 2.71 6.08 -17.49
C GLU A 37 2.58 4.56 -17.31
N ARG A 38 2.48 4.04 -16.08
CA ARG A 38 2.36 2.59 -15.83
C ARG A 38 1.15 2.01 -16.57
N VAL A 39 1.25 0.79 -17.10
CA VAL A 39 0.10 0.11 -17.72
C VAL A 39 -1.00 -0.12 -16.67
N HIS A 40 -2.27 -0.03 -17.08
CA HIS A 40 -3.38 -0.32 -16.18
C HIS A 40 -3.35 -1.81 -15.78
N SER A 41 -3.45 -2.05 -14.48
CA SER A 41 -3.55 -3.38 -13.87
C SER A 41 -4.64 -3.36 -12.81
N ARG A 42 -5.28 -4.52 -12.58
CA ARG A 42 -6.28 -4.70 -11.51
C ARG A 42 -5.65 -4.49 -10.13
N THR A 43 -4.37 -4.81 -9.97
CA THR A 43 -3.60 -4.66 -8.74
C THR A 43 -2.20 -4.13 -9.01
N TYR A 44 -1.66 -3.34 -8.08
CA TYR A 44 -0.30 -2.81 -8.16
C TYR A 44 0.57 -3.37 -7.04
N ARG A 45 1.87 -3.45 -7.29
CA ARG A 45 2.87 -3.87 -6.29
C ARG A 45 2.98 -2.82 -5.20
N VAL A 46 2.86 -3.27 -3.95
CA VAL A 46 3.08 -2.45 -2.76
C VAL A 46 4.00 -3.21 -1.82
N TYR A 47 4.95 -2.49 -1.24
CA TYR A 47 5.79 -3.03 -0.20
C TYR A 47 5.09 -2.92 1.15
N ILE A 48 5.05 -4.02 1.90
CA ILE A 48 4.56 -4.06 3.28
C ILE A 48 5.74 -4.50 4.15
N ASP A 49 6.06 -3.68 5.15
CA ASP A 49 7.15 -3.95 6.08
C ASP A 49 6.97 -5.32 6.75
N GLY A 50 8.01 -6.14 6.70
CA GLY A 50 7.99 -7.51 7.22
C GLY A 50 7.41 -8.56 6.27
N VAL A 51 6.61 -8.18 5.26
CA VAL A 51 6.01 -9.11 4.28
C VAL A 51 6.73 -9.09 2.93
N GLY A 52 7.27 -7.93 2.53
CA GLY A 52 7.86 -7.73 1.21
C GLY A 52 6.86 -7.16 0.20
N PHE A 53 7.11 -7.40 -1.08
CA PHE A 53 6.26 -6.89 -2.15
C PHE A 53 5.03 -7.78 -2.36
N VAL A 54 3.83 -7.19 -2.32
CA VAL A 54 2.56 -7.87 -2.60
C VAL A 54 1.77 -7.16 -3.71
N ASN A 55 1.02 -7.93 -4.52
CA ASN A 55 0.14 -7.43 -5.58
C ASN A 55 -1.27 -7.13 -5.04
N ARG A 56 -1.37 -6.22 -4.06
CA ARG A 56 -2.66 -5.84 -3.44
C ARG A 56 -2.89 -4.32 -3.42
N GLY A 57 -2.02 -3.55 -4.06
CA GLY A 57 -2.06 -2.10 -4.04
C GLY A 57 -3.02 -1.48 -5.03
N THR A 58 -3.43 -0.25 -4.73
CA THR A 58 -4.04 0.66 -5.69
C THR A 58 -2.96 1.35 -6.54
N ARG A 59 -3.34 1.88 -7.71
CA ARG A 59 -2.42 2.62 -8.57
C ARG A 59 -1.76 3.80 -7.86
N TRP A 60 -2.55 4.56 -7.10
CA TRP A 60 -2.15 5.78 -6.42
C TRP A 60 -1.44 5.57 -5.08
N GLN A 61 -1.23 4.33 -4.64
CA GLN A 61 -0.57 4.04 -3.36
C GLN A 61 0.83 4.66 -3.26
N GLY A 62 1.56 4.73 -4.39
CA GLY A 62 2.89 5.34 -4.49
C GLY A 62 2.89 6.82 -4.90
N TYR A 63 1.72 7.45 -5.06
CA TYR A 63 1.67 8.88 -5.36
C TYR A 63 2.03 9.71 -4.14
N CYS A 64 2.28 11.01 -4.34
CA CYS A 64 2.39 11.93 -3.22
C CYS A 64 1.13 11.88 -2.34
N TRP A 65 1.29 12.14 -1.04
CA TRP A 65 0.22 12.02 -0.04
C TRP A 65 -1.11 12.65 -0.49
N PHE A 66 -1.09 13.89 -0.99
CA PHE A 66 -2.31 14.59 -1.39
C PHE A 66 -3.00 13.95 -2.60
N CYS A 67 -2.25 13.50 -3.61
CA CYS A 67 -2.83 12.75 -4.73
C CYS A 67 -3.39 11.40 -4.27
N LYS A 68 -2.70 10.71 -3.34
CA LYS A 68 -3.19 9.45 -2.77
C LYS A 68 -4.51 9.66 -2.03
N GLU A 69 -4.58 10.68 -1.16
CA GLU A 69 -5.80 11.04 -0.42
C GLU A 69 -6.93 11.45 -1.37
N PHE A 70 -6.63 12.28 -2.38
CA PHE A 70 -7.57 12.70 -3.41
C PHE A 70 -8.25 11.50 -4.08
N TRP A 71 -7.46 10.56 -4.63
CA TRP A 71 -8.05 9.43 -5.37
C TRP A 71 -8.77 8.44 -4.47
N THR A 72 -8.32 8.29 -3.21
CA THR A 72 -9.04 7.49 -2.22
C THR A 72 -10.41 8.09 -1.91
N ASN A 73 -10.47 9.40 -1.68
CA ASN A 73 -11.71 10.11 -1.39
C ASN A 73 -12.65 10.18 -2.60
N ARG A 74 -12.10 10.40 -3.81
CA ARG A 74 -12.89 10.38 -5.05
C ARG A 74 -13.47 9.01 -5.33
N LEU A 75 -12.73 7.93 -5.10
CA LEU A 75 -13.26 6.58 -5.25
C LEU A 75 -14.39 6.31 -4.26
N ALA A 76 -14.20 6.65 -2.99
CA ALA A 76 -15.23 6.51 -1.94
C ALA A 76 -16.50 7.32 -2.24
N ALA A 77 -16.38 8.46 -2.93
CA ALA A 77 -17.48 9.33 -3.28
C ALA A 77 -18.16 8.98 -4.61
N THR A 78 -17.85 7.83 -5.22
CA THR A 78 -18.51 7.40 -6.47
C THR A 78 -19.90 6.82 -6.22
N ASP A 79 -20.85 7.13 -7.11
CA ASP A 79 -22.19 6.55 -7.11
C ASP A 79 -22.60 6.16 -8.55
N PRO A 80 -22.82 4.88 -8.87
CA PRO A 80 -22.64 3.71 -8.00
C PRO A 80 -21.18 3.49 -7.58
N PRO A 81 -20.91 2.76 -6.47
CA PRO A 81 -19.54 2.45 -6.04
C PRO A 81 -18.71 1.81 -7.16
N LEU A 82 -17.41 2.11 -7.18
CA LEU A 82 -16.42 1.50 -8.08
C LEU A 82 -15.46 0.61 -7.29
N GLU A 83 -15.22 -0.59 -7.79
CA GLU A 83 -14.14 -1.43 -7.29
C GLU A 83 -12.78 -0.90 -7.77
N VAL A 84 -11.72 -1.15 -6.98
CA VAL A 84 -10.35 -0.75 -7.33
C VAL A 84 -9.93 -1.31 -8.70
N SER A 85 -10.31 -2.56 -9.01
CA SER A 85 -9.98 -3.21 -10.29
C SER A 85 -10.62 -2.55 -11.51
N GLN A 86 -11.71 -1.79 -11.32
CA GLN A 86 -12.40 -1.09 -12.39
C GLN A 86 -11.83 0.33 -12.61
N THR A 87 -10.99 0.82 -11.69
CA THR A 87 -10.44 2.18 -11.78
C THR A 87 -9.36 2.30 -12.85
N ARG A 88 -9.41 3.37 -13.62
CA ARG A 88 -8.37 3.72 -14.60
C ARG A 88 -7.97 5.17 -14.37
N ILE A 89 -7.17 5.41 -13.34
CA ILE A 89 -6.78 6.77 -12.94
C ILE A 89 -5.81 7.38 -13.96
N PRO A 90 -6.03 8.62 -14.46
CA PRO A 90 -7.03 9.59 -14.01
C PRO A 90 -8.41 9.56 -14.71
N GLU A 91 -8.61 8.72 -15.73
CA GLU A 91 -9.81 8.71 -16.57
C GLU A 91 -11.09 8.20 -15.87
N ILE A 92 -10.99 7.16 -15.03
CA ILE A 92 -12.12 6.50 -14.37
C ILE A 92 -11.81 6.38 -12.86
N PRO A 93 -12.61 6.98 -11.97
CA PRO A 93 -13.86 7.72 -12.24
C PRO A 93 -13.63 9.05 -12.96
N ASP A 94 -14.60 9.47 -13.79
CA ASP A 94 -14.59 10.81 -14.42
C ASP A 94 -14.62 11.90 -13.34
N GLN A 95 -13.69 12.84 -13.42
CA GLN A 95 -13.52 13.94 -12.47
C GLN A 95 -13.98 15.30 -13.01
N THR A 96 -14.51 15.37 -14.23
CA THR A 96 -14.84 16.65 -14.89
C THR A 96 -15.78 17.50 -14.04
N GLU A 97 -16.93 16.94 -13.62
CA GLU A 97 -17.90 17.65 -12.79
C GLU A 97 -17.32 18.04 -11.42
N PHE A 98 -16.50 17.18 -10.81
CA PHE A 98 -15.85 17.50 -9.54
C PHE A 98 -14.92 18.70 -9.68
N LEU A 99 -14.08 18.69 -10.72
CA LEU A 99 -13.10 19.74 -10.96
C LEU A 99 -13.80 21.06 -11.26
N ASP A 100 -14.87 21.06 -12.05
CA ASP A 100 -15.64 22.26 -12.35
C ASP A 100 -16.20 22.88 -11.07
N ARG A 101 -16.86 22.08 -10.22
CA ARG A 101 -17.39 22.58 -8.94
C ARG A 101 -16.29 23.01 -7.97
N TRP A 102 -15.18 22.28 -7.92
CA TRP A 102 -14.03 22.67 -7.11
C TRP A 102 -13.46 24.02 -7.57
N TRP A 103 -13.44 24.27 -8.88
CA TRP A 103 -12.99 25.53 -9.47
C TRP A 103 -13.92 26.70 -9.15
N GLU A 104 -15.24 26.48 -9.04
CA GLU A 104 -16.17 27.52 -8.57
C GLU A 104 -15.77 28.03 -7.18
N PHE A 105 -15.40 27.13 -6.26
CA PHE A 105 -14.92 27.51 -4.94
C PHE A 105 -13.54 28.17 -4.97
N HIS A 106 -12.63 27.68 -5.82
CA HIS A 106 -11.30 28.26 -5.93
C HIS A 106 -11.31 29.68 -6.51
N GLN A 107 -12.20 29.96 -7.47
CA GLN A 107 -12.35 31.30 -8.07
C GLN A 107 -13.27 32.20 -7.23
N GLY A 108 -14.11 31.62 -6.37
CA GLY A 108 -15.05 32.33 -5.50
C GLY A 108 -16.35 32.74 -6.20
N TYR A 109 -16.61 32.24 -7.41
CA TYR A 109 -17.85 32.48 -8.13
C TYR A 109 -18.16 31.34 -9.12
N ARG A 110 -19.43 31.22 -9.50
CA ARG A 110 -19.90 30.36 -10.60
C ARG A 110 -20.64 31.19 -11.64
N ILE A 111 -20.58 30.76 -12.89
CA ILE A 111 -21.24 31.44 -14.01
C ILE A 111 -22.53 30.68 -14.36
N ALA A 112 -23.69 31.33 -14.29
CA ALA A 112 -24.93 30.80 -14.83
C ALA A 112 -25.35 31.57 -16.08
N LYS A 113 -25.79 30.82 -17.09
CA LYS A 113 -26.39 31.38 -18.30
C LYS A 113 -27.88 31.56 -18.07
N LEU A 114 -28.36 32.79 -18.14
CA LEU A 114 -29.77 33.13 -18.10
C LEU A 114 -30.48 32.70 -19.40
N PRO A 115 -31.82 32.60 -19.39
CA PRO A 115 -32.61 32.31 -20.59
C PRO A 115 -32.35 33.29 -21.73
N ASP A 116 -31.99 34.53 -21.39
CA ASP A 116 -31.71 35.62 -22.33
C ASP A 116 -30.28 35.55 -22.93
N GLY A 117 -29.52 34.48 -22.63
CA GLY A 117 -28.14 34.28 -23.10
C GLY A 117 -27.08 35.10 -22.35
N THR A 118 -27.49 35.92 -21.37
CA THR A 118 -26.58 36.68 -20.52
C THR A 118 -25.93 35.79 -19.45
N GLU A 119 -24.66 36.06 -19.15
CA GLU A 119 -23.91 35.37 -18.11
C GLU A 119 -24.02 36.13 -16.78
N GLN A 120 -24.42 35.45 -15.72
CA GLN A 120 -24.48 35.99 -14.36
C GLN A 120 -23.48 35.28 -13.47
N HIS A 121 -22.63 36.06 -12.81
CA HIS A 121 -21.66 35.56 -11.83
C HIS A 121 -22.32 35.52 -10.46
N MET A 122 -22.47 34.32 -9.91
CA MET A 122 -22.96 34.11 -8.55
C MET A 122 -21.77 33.87 -7.62
N PRO A 123 -21.64 34.61 -6.51
CA PRO A 123 -20.57 34.38 -5.55
C PRO A 123 -20.71 33.00 -4.89
N VAL A 124 -19.60 32.28 -4.76
CA VAL A 124 -19.52 30.98 -4.11
C VAL A 124 -18.55 31.10 -2.94
N ILE A 125 -19.08 30.96 -1.72
CA ILE A 125 -18.29 31.08 -0.48
C ILE A 125 -18.40 29.76 0.27
N GLY A 126 -17.25 29.14 0.51
CA GLY A 126 -17.11 27.92 1.28
C GLY A 126 -16.04 28.02 2.35
N GLU A 127 -15.83 26.92 3.06
CA GLU A 127 -14.70 26.76 3.97
C GLU A 127 -13.35 26.96 3.24
N PRO A 128 -12.30 27.42 3.94
CA PRO A 128 -10.98 27.59 3.34
C PRO A 128 -10.47 26.28 2.74
N LEU A 129 -10.05 26.30 1.46
CA LEU A 129 -9.55 25.12 0.76
C LEU A 129 -8.39 24.40 1.51
N VAL A 130 -7.57 25.14 2.24
CA VAL A 130 -6.48 24.58 3.07
C VAL A 130 -6.95 23.69 4.22
N GLU A 131 -8.24 23.75 4.57
CA GLU A 131 -8.88 22.92 5.59
C GLU A 131 -9.66 21.74 4.96
N VAL A 132 -9.90 21.78 3.65
CA VAL A 132 -10.65 20.75 2.91
C VAL A 132 -9.76 19.61 2.51
N SER A 133 -10.06 18.38 2.95
CA SER A 133 -9.32 17.20 2.50
C SER A 133 -9.38 17.06 0.97
N PRO A 134 -8.26 16.74 0.30
CA PRO A 134 -8.23 16.53 -1.15
C PRO A 134 -9.30 15.54 -1.61
N GLY A 135 -10.01 15.85 -2.68
CA GLY A 135 -11.08 14.99 -3.24
C GLY A 135 -12.47 15.26 -2.68
N PHE A 136 -12.62 16.17 -1.71
CA PHE A 136 -13.91 16.70 -1.28
C PHE A 136 -14.08 18.15 -1.73
N LEU A 137 -15.34 18.55 -1.94
CA LEU A 137 -15.71 19.93 -2.16
C LEU A 137 -15.77 20.68 -0.82
N PRO A 138 -15.45 21.98 -0.79
CA PRO A 138 -15.70 22.81 0.38
C PRO A 138 -17.16 22.76 0.85
N ARG A 139 -17.37 22.80 2.16
CA ARG A 139 -18.69 23.06 2.76
C ARG A 139 -19.08 24.53 2.58
N THR A 140 -20.35 24.79 2.34
CA THR A 140 -20.89 26.16 2.34
C THR A 140 -20.96 26.71 3.77
N LEU A 141 -21.10 28.04 3.91
CA LEU A 141 -21.24 28.67 5.22
C LEU A 141 -22.44 28.11 6.03
N ASP A 142 -23.55 27.82 5.37
CA ASP A 142 -24.73 27.25 6.05
C ASP A 142 -24.48 25.80 6.48
N GLN A 143 -23.74 25.01 5.69
CA GLN A 143 -23.32 23.66 6.08
C GLN A 143 -22.37 23.67 7.27
N LEU A 144 -21.45 24.64 7.33
CA LEU A 144 -20.56 24.83 8.48
C LEU A 144 -21.34 25.20 9.73
N ARG A 145 -22.30 26.13 9.63
CA ARG A 145 -23.17 26.53 10.75
C ARG A 145 -24.04 25.38 11.24
N ALA A 146 -24.52 24.53 10.33
CA ALA A 146 -25.29 23.34 10.64
C ALA A 146 -24.44 22.17 11.16
N GLY A 147 -23.11 22.30 11.19
CA GLY A 147 -22.21 21.24 11.66
C GLY A 147 -22.15 20.01 10.76
N VAL A 148 -22.45 20.16 9.46
CA VAL A 148 -22.40 19.07 8.49
C VAL A 148 -20.96 18.56 8.34
N GLN A 149 -20.78 17.24 8.38
CA GLN A 149 -19.49 16.60 8.16
C GLN A 149 -19.11 16.61 6.68
N ASN A 150 -17.82 16.77 6.38
CA ASN A 150 -17.31 16.72 5.00
C ASN A 150 -16.68 15.35 4.74
N ASP A 151 -17.48 14.42 4.21
CA ASP A 151 -17.08 13.05 3.91
C ASP A 151 -17.54 12.63 2.51
N ALA A 152 -17.24 11.40 2.11
CA ALA A 152 -17.63 10.84 0.82
C ALA A 152 -19.15 10.62 0.68
N MET A 153 -19.89 10.55 1.79
CA MET A 153 -21.33 10.31 1.79
C MET A 153 -22.14 11.59 1.57
N ARG A 154 -21.52 12.75 1.78
CA ARG A 154 -22.12 14.06 1.51
C ARG A 154 -22.60 14.17 0.05
N PRO A 155 -23.87 14.57 -0.19
CA PRO A 155 -24.46 14.59 -1.53
C PRO A 155 -23.67 15.40 -2.56
N GLU A 156 -23.06 16.53 -2.18
CA GLU A 156 -22.26 17.33 -3.12
C GLU A 156 -20.95 16.65 -3.52
N ASN A 157 -20.40 15.78 -2.69
CA ASN A 157 -19.20 15.02 -3.01
C ASN A 157 -19.52 13.79 -3.87
N ARG A 158 -20.75 13.26 -3.76
CA ARG A 158 -21.26 12.12 -4.53
C ARG A 158 -21.67 12.53 -5.93
N LEU A 159 -20.75 12.36 -6.88
CA LEU A 159 -21.03 12.63 -8.28
C LEU A 159 -21.49 11.34 -8.95
N ARG A 160 -22.64 11.40 -9.61
CA ARG A 160 -23.19 10.25 -10.33
C ARG A 160 -22.31 9.94 -11.53
N ARG A 161 -21.66 8.78 -11.50
CA ARG A 161 -20.95 8.29 -12.68
C ARG A 161 -21.94 7.66 -13.65
N ARG A 162 -21.65 7.79 -14.95
CA ARG A 162 -22.26 6.91 -15.95
C ARG A 162 -21.76 5.49 -15.69
N ARG A 163 -22.65 4.49 -15.68
CA ARG A 163 -22.24 3.08 -15.59
C ARG A 163 -21.31 2.74 -16.75
N LEU A 164 -20.31 1.92 -16.50
CA LEU A 164 -19.41 1.46 -17.55
C LEU A 164 -20.15 0.47 -18.44
N THR A 165 -19.90 0.47 -19.74
CA THR A 165 -20.56 -0.45 -20.68
C THR A 165 -20.34 -1.91 -20.33
N SER A 166 -19.18 -2.27 -19.78
CA SER A 166 -18.87 -3.61 -19.26
C SER A 166 -19.68 -4.02 -18.02
N GLU A 167 -20.27 -3.06 -17.30
CA GLU A 167 -21.20 -3.33 -16.20
C GLU A 167 -22.64 -3.48 -16.70
N GLU A 168 -22.97 -2.88 -17.85
CA GLU A 168 -24.29 -2.98 -18.51
C GLU A 168 -24.42 -4.27 -19.33
N GLU A 169 -23.32 -4.80 -19.86
CA GLU A 169 -23.26 -6.02 -20.66
C GLU A 169 -23.23 -7.32 -19.86
N ARG A 170 -23.29 -7.29 -18.52
CA ARG A 170 -23.30 -8.50 -17.70
C ARG A 170 -24.61 -9.26 -17.97
N PRO A 171 -24.61 -10.37 -18.73
CA PRO A 171 -25.84 -11.10 -19.01
C PRO A 171 -26.33 -11.71 -17.70
N GLU A 172 -27.65 -11.71 -17.46
CA GLU A 172 -28.29 -12.44 -16.35
C GLU A 172 -28.25 -13.96 -16.52
N GLU A 173 -27.41 -14.49 -17.43
CA GLU A 173 -27.29 -15.92 -17.63
C GLU A 173 -26.33 -16.51 -16.58
N PRO A 174 -26.69 -17.66 -15.98
CA PRO A 174 -25.86 -18.31 -14.99
C PRO A 174 -24.53 -18.67 -15.65
N HIS A 175 -23.47 -18.01 -15.18
CA HIS A 175 -22.12 -18.29 -15.61
C HIS A 175 -21.83 -19.78 -15.31
N GLU A 176 -21.28 -20.52 -16.28
CA GLU A 176 -20.72 -21.85 -16.00
C GLU A 176 -19.80 -21.73 -14.79
N SER A 177 -20.01 -22.62 -13.83
CA SER A 177 -19.37 -22.50 -12.53
C SER A 177 -17.86 -22.65 -12.70
N LEU A 178 -17.06 -21.95 -11.90
CA LEU A 178 -15.60 -21.99 -12.00
C LEU A 178 -15.04 -23.43 -11.88
N GLU A 179 -15.80 -24.31 -11.25
CA GLU A 179 -15.59 -25.76 -11.12
C GLU A 179 -15.76 -26.49 -12.47
N ASP A 180 -16.78 -26.16 -13.28
CA ASP A 180 -16.99 -26.75 -14.62
C ASP A 180 -15.86 -26.37 -15.60
N ALA A 181 -15.37 -25.13 -15.51
CA ALA A 181 -14.24 -24.67 -16.31
C ALA A 181 -12.90 -25.31 -15.89
N LEU A 182 -12.79 -25.72 -14.61
CA LEU A 182 -11.60 -26.38 -14.08
C LEU A 182 -11.57 -27.86 -14.51
N ASP A 183 -12.72 -28.55 -14.48
CA ASP A 183 -12.84 -29.94 -14.94
C ASP A 183 -12.51 -30.10 -16.43
N ALA A 184 -12.84 -29.10 -17.26
CA ALA A 184 -12.48 -29.09 -18.68
C ALA A 184 -10.95 -28.97 -18.91
N LEU A 185 -10.23 -28.23 -18.07
CA LEU A 185 -8.77 -28.09 -18.14
C LEU A 185 -8.05 -29.33 -17.62
N ILE A 186 -8.61 -30.01 -16.61
CA ILE A 186 -8.05 -31.26 -16.06
C ILE A 186 -8.16 -32.40 -17.08
N GLN A 187 -9.17 -32.41 -17.95
CA GLN A 187 -9.31 -33.42 -19.01
C GLN A 187 -8.28 -33.29 -20.15
N ASP A 188 -7.63 -32.13 -20.30
CA ASP A 188 -6.67 -31.86 -21.37
C ASP A 188 -5.20 -32.20 -21.00
N GLU A 189 -4.90 -32.60 -19.75
CA GLU A 189 -3.52 -32.84 -19.28
C GLU A 189 -3.02 -34.29 -19.34
N ASP A 190 -3.80 -35.24 -19.88
CA ASP A 190 -3.51 -36.69 -19.79
C ASP A 190 -2.45 -37.26 -20.78
N GLU A 191 -1.61 -36.45 -21.44
CA GLU A 191 -0.53 -36.99 -22.30
C GLU A 191 0.83 -36.24 -22.20
N VAL A 192 1.68 -36.59 -21.21
CA VAL A 192 3.14 -36.36 -21.30
C VAL A 192 3.97 -37.48 -20.62
N PRO A 193 5.00 -38.08 -21.27
CA PRO A 193 5.78 -39.18 -20.68
C PRO A 193 6.96 -38.74 -19.80
N ILE A 194 7.19 -39.50 -18.73
CA ILE A 194 8.23 -39.36 -17.69
C ILE A 194 9.62 -39.78 -18.20
N GLN A 195 10.69 -39.01 -17.87
CA GLN A 195 12.08 -39.48 -17.92
C GLN A 195 12.84 -39.17 -16.62
N SER A 196 13.54 -40.19 -16.11
CA SER A 196 14.29 -40.19 -14.84
C SER A 196 15.74 -39.66 -14.97
N PRO A 197 16.38 -39.20 -13.86
CA PRO A 197 17.74 -38.64 -13.88
C PRO A 197 18.84 -39.66 -13.46
N PRO A 198 20.14 -39.36 -13.69
CA PRO A 198 21.25 -40.09 -13.06
C PRO A 198 22.05 -39.27 -12.02
N THR A 199 22.57 -40.02 -11.05
CA THR A 199 23.43 -39.72 -9.86
C THR A 199 24.92 -39.43 -10.14
N ALA A 200 25.59 -38.64 -9.26
CA ALA A 200 26.91 -38.92 -8.62
C ALA A 200 27.41 -37.78 -7.67
N ASP A 201 27.93 -38.16 -6.49
CA ASP A 201 28.56 -37.36 -5.40
C ASP A 201 30.08 -37.02 -5.65
N PRO A 202 30.92 -36.60 -4.64
CA PRO A 202 31.11 -35.24 -4.09
C PRO A 202 32.61 -34.79 -4.04
N ALA A 203 32.92 -33.54 -3.71
CA ALA A 203 34.27 -33.16 -3.22
C ALA A 203 34.30 -31.83 -2.44
N ALA A 204 34.91 -31.85 -1.25
CA ALA A 204 35.14 -30.73 -0.34
C ALA A 204 36.59 -30.19 -0.44
N PRO A 205 36.88 -28.97 0.04
CA PRO A 205 38.24 -28.56 0.39
C PRO A 205 38.45 -28.26 1.91
N PRO A 206 39.70 -28.24 2.41
CA PRO A 206 40.02 -28.26 3.84
C PRO A 206 40.35 -26.90 4.47
N VAL A 207 40.34 -26.93 5.81
CA VAL A 207 40.51 -25.88 6.84
C VAL A 207 41.97 -25.38 6.98
N ALA A 208 42.17 -24.10 7.33
CA ALA A 208 43.45 -23.57 7.83
C ALA A 208 43.29 -22.62 9.05
N VAL A 209 43.74 -23.13 10.20
CA VAL A 209 44.49 -22.55 11.34
C VAL A 209 44.38 -21.04 11.66
N THR A 210 43.87 -20.72 12.85
CA THR A 210 44.03 -19.44 13.57
C THR A 210 45.19 -19.50 14.59
N PRO A 211 45.98 -18.42 14.80
CA PRO A 211 46.86 -18.29 15.95
C PRO A 211 46.22 -17.45 17.06
N HIS A 212 46.35 -17.95 18.28
CA HIS A 212 45.93 -17.35 19.54
C HIS A 212 47.00 -16.34 20.01
N ILE A 213 46.63 -15.08 20.26
CA ILE A 213 47.48 -14.12 20.99
C ILE A 213 46.83 -13.82 22.34
N GLN A 214 47.59 -14.07 23.41
CA GLN A 214 47.27 -13.75 24.80
C GLN A 214 47.51 -12.25 25.04
N GLU A 215 46.54 -11.56 25.64
CA GLU A 215 46.77 -10.24 26.25
C GLU A 215 46.68 -10.34 27.78
N ASP A 216 47.76 -9.90 28.43
CA ASP A 216 47.95 -9.78 29.87
C ASP A 216 47.06 -8.67 30.46
N PRO A 217 46.44 -8.85 31.64
CA PRO A 217 45.59 -7.83 32.25
C PRO A 217 46.37 -7.00 33.26
N SER A 218 46.54 -5.69 33.03
CA SER A 218 47.04 -4.78 34.08
C SER A 218 46.67 -3.31 33.81
N GLU A 219 45.51 -2.87 34.32
CA GLU A 219 45.34 -1.60 35.06
C GLU A 219 43.88 -1.42 35.54
N PRO A 220 43.64 -0.89 36.76
CA PRO A 220 42.28 -0.71 37.28
C PRO A 220 41.54 0.46 36.59
N PRO A 221 40.27 0.28 36.16
CA PRO A 221 39.56 1.29 35.40
C PRO A 221 39.15 2.48 36.27
N ARG A 222 39.41 3.69 35.76
CA ARG A 222 38.90 4.95 36.34
C ARG A 222 37.36 4.94 36.35
N PRO A 223 36.71 5.59 37.34
CA PRO A 223 35.25 5.66 37.39
C PRO A 223 34.70 6.43 36.19
N MET A 224 33.92 5.73 35.35
CA MET A 224 33.36 6.29 34.12
C MET A 224 32.21 7.25 34.37
N THR A 225 32.14 8.30 33.56
CA THR A 225 30.99 9.21 33.55
C THR A 225 29.76 8.54 32.94
N ARG A 226 28.55 9.05 33.27
CA ARG A 226 27.27 8.49 32.80
C ARG A 226 27.16 8.39 31.26
N ARG A 227 27.79 9.32 30.54
CA ARG A 227 27.81 9.37 29.07
C ARG A 227 28.74 8.30 28.49
N GLU A 228 29.89 8.08 29.12
CA GLU A 228 30.84 7.02 28.73
C GLU A 228 30.22 5.63 28.94
N ALA A 229 29.56 5.42 30.08
CA ALA A 229 28.85 4.15 30.35
C ALA A 229 27.71 3.88 29.35
N GLN A 230 27.05 4.92 28.82
CA GLN A 230 26.02 4.76 27.78
C GLN A 230 26.63 4.38 26.43
N LEU A 231 27.72 5.06 26.03
CA LEU A 231 28.43 4.76 24.78
C LEU A 231 29.04 3.36 24.81
N GLN A 232 29.59 2.95 25.95
CA GLN A 232 30.14 1.61 26.13
C GLN A 232 29.06 0.53 25.97
N ARG A 233 27.90 0.69 26.62
CA ARG A 233 26.76 -0.24 26.45
C ARG A 233 26.26 -0.31 25.01
N MET A 234 26.24 0.82 24.29
CA MET A 234 25.88 0.83 22.87
C MET A 234 26.91 0.06 22.04
N ARG A 235 28.21 0.24 22.32
CA ARG A 235 29.30 -0.44 21.62
C ARG A 235 29.32 -1.94 21.90
N GLU A 236 29.10 -2.35 23.14
CA GLU A 236 28.96 -3.77 23.52
C GLU A 236 27.73 -4.42 22.87
N ARG A 237 26.60 -3.72 22.84
CA ARG A 237 25.38 -4.21 22.16
C ARG A 237 25.58 -4.32 20.66
N PHE A 238 26.28 -3.37 20.05
CA PHE A 238 26.62 -3.42 18.63
C PHE A 238 27.57 -4.59 18.33
N ALA A 239 28.62 -4.77 19.14
CA ALA A 239 29.57 -5.87 19.00
C ALA A 239 28.91 -7.26 19.15
N ARG A 240 27.93 -7.40 20.04
CA ARG A 240 27.17 -8.65 20.16
C ARG A 240 26.30 -8.98 18.94
N VAL A 241 25.88 -7.98 18.18
CA VAL A 241 24.94 -8.17 17.06
C VAL A 241 25.65 -8.17 15.71
N PHE A 242 26.74 -7.43 15.56
CA PHE A 242 27.46 -7.27 14.29
C PHE A 242 28.93 -7.67 14.38
N GLY A 243 29.33 -8.31 15.47
CA GLY A 243 30.74 -8.61 15.71
C GLY A 243 31.57 -7.37 16.04
N THR A 244 32.82 -7.61 16.39
CA THR A 244 33.81 -6.56 16.59
C THR A 244 34.26 -5.96 15.26
N ARG A 245 34.96 -4.82 15.30
CA ARG A 245 35.47 -4.19 14.08
C ARG A 245 36.47 -5.08 13.33
N GLU A 246 37.28 -5.83 14.08
CA GLU A 246 38.26 -6.77 13.53
C GLU A 246 37.57 -7.97 12.85
N GLU A 247 36.45 -8.44 13.41
CA GLU A 247 35.61 -9.49 12.79
C GLU A 247 34.92 -8.99 11.51
N GLN A 248 34.52 -7.71 11.45
CA GLN A 248 33.88 -7.12 10.28
C GLN A 248 34.84 -6.93 9.09
N ASP A 249 36.12 -6.74 9.36
CA ASP A 249 37.16 -6.53 8.35
C ASP A 249 37.64 -7.88 7.74
N GLN A 250 37.14 -9.02 8.23
CA GLN A 250 37.43 -10.34 7.65
C GLN A 250 36.70 -10.54 6.31
N GLU A 251 37.37 -11.17 5.35
CA GLU A 251 36.84 -11.38 3.99
C GLU A 251 35.60 -12.29 3.95
N ASP A 252 35.42 -13.14 4.96
CA ASP A 252 34.30 -14.07 5.14
C ASP A 252 33.22 -13.54 6.11
N TYR A 253 33.31 -12.28 6.54
CA TYR A 253 32.29 -11.68 7.39
C TYR A 253 30.95 -11.53 6.66
N GLU A 254 29.97 -12.32 7.07
CA GLU A 254 28.58 -12.12 6.69
C GLU A 254 27.83 -11.39 7.80
N SER A 255 27.34 -10.19 7.47
CA SER A 255 26.53 -9.45 8.44
C SER A 255 25.25 -10.24 8.78
N PRO A 256 24.77 -10.19 10.03
CA PRO A 256 23.50 -10.83 10.37
C PRO A 256 22.29 -10.28 9.60
N LEU A 257 22.40 -9.06 9.06
CA LEU A 257 21.43 -8.51 8.12
C LEU A 257 21.51 -9.19 6.75
N THR A 258 22.71 -9.47 6.25
CA THR A 258 22.94 -10.25 5.03
C THR A 258 22.33 -11.64 5.21
N GLN A 259 22.63 -12.33 6.31
CA GLN A 259 22.04 -13.65 6.61
C GLN A 259 20.51 -13.59 6.77
N MET A 260 19.97 -12.50 7.32
CA MET A 260 18.52 -12.29 7.39
C MET A 260 17.91 -12.16 5.99
N TYR A 261 18.55 -11.38 5.11
CA TYR A 261 18.07 -11.16 3.75
C TYR A 261 18.21 -12.41 2.88
N THR A 262 19.33 -13.14 2.98
CA THR A 262 19.54 -14.43 2.31
C THR A 262 18.47 -15.43 2.73
N ARG A 263 18.23 -15.60 4.05
CA ARG A 263 17.15 -16.47 4.55
C ARG A 263 15.77 -16.05 4.04
N ALA A 264 15.47 -14.75 4.01
CA ALA A 264 14.21 -14.25 3.47
C ALA A 264 14.08 -14.54 1.96
N GLN A 265 15.17 -14.41 1.21
CA GLN A 265 15.19 -14.64 -0.24
C GLN A 265 15.08 -16.14 -0.59
N ASP A 266 15.69 -17.02 0.19
CA ASP A 266 15.54 -18.47 0.02
C ASP A 266 14.11 -18.92 0.36
N ARG A 267 13.51 -18.37 1.43
CA ARG A 267 12.08 -18.58 1.76
C ARG A 267 11.17 -18.13 0.62
N TYR A 268 11.45 -16.96 0.03
CA TYR A 268 10.70 -16.45 -1.12
C TYR A 268 10.79 -17.41 -2.32
N ARG A 269 12.00 -17.86 -2.69
CA ARG A 269 12.19 -18.79 -3.81
C ARG A 269 11.44 -20.11 -3.59
N GLN A 270 11.48 -20.65 -2.38
CA GLN A 270 10.75 -21.88 -2.03
C GLN A 270 9.23 -21.68 -2.16
N ALA A 271 8.71 -20.53 -1.74
CA ALA A 271 7.29 -20.21 -1.91
C ALA A 271 6.89 -20.02 -3.38
N GLU A 272 7.74 -19.39 -4.21
CA GLU A 272 7.52 -19.30 -5.65
C GLU A 272 7.54 -20.67 -6.32
N GLN A 273 8.46 -21.57 -5.94
CA GLN A 273 8.54 -22.94 -6.44
C GLN A 273 7.26 -23.73 -6.12
N ARG A 274 6.77 -23.68 -4.88
CA ARG A 274 5.49 -24.34 -4.50
C ARG A 274 4.30 -23.84 -5.32
N ARG A 275 4.29 -22.54 -5.66
CA ARG A 275 3.26 -21.93 -6.51
C ARG A 275 3.40 -22.34 -7.99
N ALA A 276 4.61 -22.58 -8.45
CA ALA A 276 4.86 -23.09 -9.80
C ALA A 276 4.52 -24.58 -9.92
N ASP A 277 4.76 -25.36 -8.86
CA ASP A 277 4.54 -26.81 -8.81
C ASP A 277 3.07 -27.19 -8.49
N GLY A 278 2.19 -26.20 -8.25
CA GLY A 278 0.75 -26.44 -8.00
C GLY A 278 0.42 -27.11 -6.67
N THR A 279 1.40 -27.34 -5.79
CA THR A 279 1.19 -27.92 -4.46
C THR A 279 0.60 -26.88 -3.51
N ASP A 280 -0.73 -26.86 -3.39
CA ASP A 280 -1.51 -25.98 -2.48
C ASP A 280 -1.75 -26.62 -1.09
N GLU A 281 -1.32 -27.87 -0.86
CA GLU A 281 -1.50 -28.56 0.43
C GLU A 281 -0.34 -28.27 1.41
N ALA A 282 -0.71 -27.84 2.62
CA ALA A 282 0.23 -27.68 3.71
C ALA A 282 0.81 -29.05 4.14
N PRO A 283 2.13 -29.16 4.40
CA PRO A 283 2.69 -30.41 4.89
C PRO A 283 2.01 -30.85 6.20
N PRO A 284 1.65 -32.13 6.36
CA PRO A 284 1.02 -32.61 7.59
C PRO A 284 1.94 -32.35 8.79
N LEU A 285 1.42 -31.60 9.78
CA LEU A 285 2.17 -31.17 10.97
C LEU A 285 2.20 -32.23 12.08
N ASP A 286 1.52 -33.35 11.89
CA ASP A 286 1.39 -34.42 12.88
C ASP A 286 2.67 -35.26 12.96
N GLY A 287 3.21 -35.39 14.17
CA GLY A 287 4.40 -36.22 14.47
C GLY A 287 5.75 -35.53 14.30
N LEU A 288 5.79 -34.25 13.90
CA LEU A 288 7.04 -33.50 13.76
C LEU A 288 7.55 -32.92 15.11
N PRO A 289 8.88 -32.85 15.31
CA PRO A 289 9.45 -32.21 16.49
C PRO A 289 9.12 -30.69 16.49
N ALA A 290 8.98 -30.12 17.68
CA ALA A 290 8.47 -28.75 17.87
C ALA A 290 9.26 -27.63 17.14
N ARG A 291 10.52 -27.88 16.81
CA ARG A 291 11.35 -26.96 16.03
C ARG A 291 10.93 -26.93 14.57
N ASP A 292 10.76 -28.10 13.97
CA ASP A 292 10.42 -28.28 12.56
C ASP A 292 8.98 -27.83 12.31
N ARG A 293 8.09 -28.08 13.28
CA ARG A 293 6.72 -27.56 13.26
C ARG A 293 6.68 -26.02 13.22
N ARG A 294 7.47 -25.34 14.06
CA ARG A 294 7.55 -23.87 14.06
C ARG A 294 8.12 -23.33 12.75
N GLU A 295 9.10 -24.02 12.18
CA GLU A 295 9.70 -23.63 10.91
C GLU A 295 8.70 -23.77 9.75
N ILE A 296 7.88 -24.83 9.74
CA ILE A 296 6.82 -25.03 8.75
C ILE A 296 5.67 -24.05 8.97
N GLU A 297 5.26 -23.78 10.21
CA GLU A 297 4.24 -22.77 10.54
C GLU A 297 4.69 -21.37 10.11
N GLU A 298 5.96 -20.99 10.35
CA GLU A 298 6.54 -19.76 9.82
C GLU A 298 6.50 -19.74 8.28
N GLN A 299 6.85 -20.84 7.61
CA GLN A 299 6.79 -20.94 6.15
C GLN A 299 5.37 -20.85 5.58
N LEU A 300 4.37 -21.40 6.27
CA LEU A 300 2.96 -21.36 5.86
C LEU A 300 2.35 -19.96 5.99
N VAL A 301 2.71 -19.21 7.04
CA VAL A 301 2.35 -17.78 7.20
C VAL A 301 2.80 -16.93 6.00
N TRP A 302 3.87 -17.35 5.32
CA TRP A 302 4.40 -16.71 4.11
C TRP A 302 3.96 -17.36 2.79
N GLY A 303 3.44 -18.59 2.83
CA GLY A 303 3.18 -19.43 1.67
C GLY A 303 1.76 -19.38 1.13
N VAL A 304 0.74 -19.50 1.98
CA VAL A 304 -0.67 -19.61 1.53
C VAL A 304 -1.60 -19.05 2.59
N MET A 305 -2.48 -18.12 2.20
CA MET A 305 -3.84 -18.13 2.73
C MET A 305 -4.81 -17.77 1.61
N ARG A 306 -5.25 -18.80 0.88
CA ARG A 306 -6.56 -18.81 0.23
C ARG A 306 -7.65 -19.22 1.24
N GLU A 307 -7.30 -19.89 2.34
CA GLU A 307 -8.24 -20.25 3.42
C GLU A 307 -8.77 -19.07 4.25
N SER A 308 -8.15 -17.89 4.16
CA SER A 308 -8.78 -16.68 4.72
C SER A 308 -9.98 -16.19 3.90
N GLN A 309 -10.21 -16.71 2.69
CA GLN A 309 -11.45 -16.45 1.94
C GLN A 309 -12.63 -17.27 2.50
N SER A 310 -12.43 -18.53 2.90
CA SER A 310 -13.54 -19.35 3.43
C SER A 310 -13.94 -18.99 4.87
N LEU A 311 -12.99 -18.49 5.68
CA LEU A 311 -13.28 -17.99 7.03
C LEU A 311 -13.82 -16.55 7.06
N SER A 312 -13.59 -15.75 6.01
CA SER A 312 -14.15 -14.38 5.90
C SER A 312 -15.57 -14.36 5.34
N GLU A 313 -16.02 -15.42 4.68
CA GLU A 313 -17.43 -15.57 4.26
C GLU A 313 -18.41 -15.85 5.40
N SER A 314 -17.93 -16.17 6.62
CA SER A 314 -18.80 -16.65 7.71
C SER A 314 -18.89 -15.75 8.95
N LEU A 315 -18.22 -14.59 9.01
CA LEU A 315 -18.29 -13.71 10.19
C LEU A 315 -18.30 -12.21 9.84
N GLU A 316 -19.51 -11.62 9.93
CA GLU A 316 -19.86 -10.21 10.19
C GLU A 316 -19.53 -9.13 9.13
N PRO A 317 -20.41 -8.11 8.97
CA PRO A 317 -20.40 -7.19 7.83
C PRO A 317 -19.24 -6.18 7.84
N GLU A 318 -18.84 -5.77 6.62
CA GLU A 318 -17.72 -4.91 6.20
C GLU A 318 -17.70 -3.45 6.76
N SER A 319 -18.08 -3.24 8.01
CA SER A 319 -18.08 -1.91 8.65
C SER A 319 -16.84 -1.62 9.51
N ALA A 320 -15.90 -2.56 9.62
CA ALA A 320 -14.73 -2.46 10.49
C ALA A 320 -13.39 -2.35 9.72
N VAL A 321 -13.34 -1.56 8.64
CA VAL A 321 -12.06 -1.09 8.09
C VAL A 321 -11.57 0.05 8.98
N TRP A 322 -10.46 -0.18 9.68
CA TRP A 322 -9.86 0.75 10.63
C TRP A 322 -9.62 2.13 10.02
N SER A 323 -10.50 3.09 10.33
CA SER A 323 -10.23 4.51 10.16
C SER A 323 -9.45 4.98 11.39
N TYR A 324 -8.18 5.34 11.19
CA TYR A 324 -7.41 6.02 12.23
C TYR A 324 -7.91 7.45 12.36
N THR A 325 -8.89 7.67 13.24
CA THR A 325 -9.27 9.01 13.68
C THR A 325 -8.43 9.37 14.91
N PRO A 326 -7.56 10.39 14.85
CA PRO A 326 -6.86 10.85 16.05
C PRO A 326 -7.89 11.51 16.98
N SER A 327 -8.27 10.80 18.04
CA SER A 327 -9.12 11.36 19.10
C SER A 327 -8.29 12.36 19.91
N THR A 328 -8.59 13.65 19.79
CA THR A 328 -8.05 14.67 20.70
C THR A 328 -8.63 14.43 22.10
N PRO A 329 -7.81 14.31 23.15
CA PRO A 329 -8.32 14.19 24.50
C PRO A 329 -9.00 15.49 24.94
N PRO A 330 -10.10 15.44 25.70
CA PRO A 330 -10.78 16.63 26.17
C PRO A 330 -9.87 17.44 27.10
N LEU A 331 -9.76 18.74 26.83
CA LEU A 331 -9.12 19.72 27.70
C LEU A 331 -9.76 19.64 29.10
N ARG A 332 -8.98 19.17 30.09
CA ARG A 332 -9.33 19.31 31.51
C ARG A 332 -9.50 20.80 31.80
N ARG A 333 -10.73 21.23 32.05
CA ARG A 333 -11.00 22.49 32.76
C ARG A 333 -10.39 22.36 34.15
N GLN A 334 -9.35 23.14 34.42
CA GLN A 334 -8.93 23.44 35.79
C GLN A 334 -10.02 24.33 36.40
N GLN A 335 -10.64 23.86 37.48
CA GLN A 335 -11.29 24.73 38.46
C GLN A 335 -10.23 25.32 39.36
#